data_AF-A0A6G2RZU3-F1
#
_entry.id   AF-A0A6G2RZU3-F1
#
_cell.length_a   1.000
_cell.length_b   1.000
_cell.length_c   1.000
_cell.angle_alpha   90.00
_cell.angle_beta   90.00
_cell.angle_gamma   90.00
#
_symmetry.space_group_name_H-M   'P 1'
#
loop_
_entity.id
_entity.type
_entity.pdbx_description
1 polymer ?
#
loop_
_entity_poly.entity_id
_entity_poly.type
_entity_poly.pdbx_seq_one_letter_code
_entity_poly.pdbx_strand_id
1 'polypeptide(L)'
;MSLQLLDYEAAQATNEADWSILADPQVESVAQAVARAFGRDYGLTLEYEDAYQETVIIAAERAAYVRQLLDEAGAGLLHRWLSQRLRDRWLTEAKHRAGHTSYEAARHSAERTCL
;
A
#
# COMPACT_ATOMS: atom_id res chain seq x y z
N MET A 1 -25.85 7.49 9.54
CA MET A 1 -24.51 7.84 10.07
C MET A 1 -23.55 7.88 8.90
N SER A 2 -23.02 9.05 8.54
CA SER A 2 -21.98 9.17 7.51
C SER A 2 -20.62 9.05 8.18
N LEU A 3 -19.92 7.95 7.96
CA LEU A 3 -18.52 7.81 8.38
C LEU A 3 -17.68 8.79 7.55
N GLN A 4 -17.15 9.84 8.18
CA GLN A 4 -16.23 10.77 7.55
C GLN A 4 -14.82 10.15 7.57
N LEU A 5 -14.16 10.18 6.40
CA LEU A 5 -12.81 9.65 6.15
C LEU A 5 -11.71 10.20 7.10
N LEU A 6 -12.00 11.28 7.82
CA LEU A 6 -11.05 12.01 8.66
C LEU A 6 -10.88 11.41 10.07
N ASP A 7 -11.86 10.65 10.58
CA ASP A 7 -11.76 10.01 11.90
C ASP A 7 -10.87 8.74 11.88
N TYR A 8 -10.34 8.37 10.71
CA TYR A 8 -9.73 7.06 10.46
C TYR A 8 -8.19 7.01 10.60
N GLU A 9 -7.51 8.17 10.68
CA GLU A 9 -6.05 8.23 10.80
C GLU A 9 -5.55 8.05 12.24
N ALA A 10 -6.42 8.21 13.25
CA ALA A 10 -5.99 8.36 14.66
C ALA A 10 -5.61 7.07 15.41
N ALA A 11 -5.70 5.89 14.79
CA ALA A 11 -5.42 4.60 15.46
C ALA A 11 -4.46 3.71 14.67
N GLN A 12 -3.32 4.23 14.22
CA GLN A 12 -2.27 3.41 13.58
C GLN A 12 -1.28 2.87 14.62
N ALA A 13 -1.74 1.98 15.50
CA ALA A 13 -0.85 1.03 16.15
C ALA A 13 -0.62 -0.12 15.15
N THR A 14 0.64 -0.35 14.75
CA THR A 14 1.02 -1.55 13.99
C THR A 14 0.80 -2.74 14.90
N ASN A 15 -0.39 -3.36 14.81
CA ASN A 15 -0.61 -4.67 15.40
C ASN A 15 0.36 -5.66 14.72
N GLU A 16 0.83 -6.65 15.48
CA GLU A 16 1.59 -7.76 14.92
C GLU A 16 0.84 -8.36 13.73
N ALA A 17 1.54 -8.63 12.62
CA ALA A 17 0.90 -9.07 11.39
C ALA A 17 0.19 -10.42 11.61
N ASP A 18 -1.13 -10.44 11.40
CA ASP A 18 -1.95 -11.64 11.50
C ASP A 18 -2.08 -12.29 10.11
N TRP A 19 -1.20 -13.25 9.85
CA TRP A 19 -1.14 -14.01 8.60
C TRP A 19 -2.32 -14.97 8.41
N SER A 20 -3.13 -15.24 9.45
CA SER A 20 -4.28 -16.13 9.32
C SER A 20 -5.38 -15.55 8.43
N ILE A 21 -5.34 -14.24 8.13
CA ILE A 21 -6.26 -13.59 7.20
C ILE A 21 -6.17 -14.15 5.78
N LEU A 22 -5.02 -14.72 5.40
CA LEU A 22 -4.81 -15.30 4.08
C LEU A 22 -5.47 -16.68 3.92
N ALA A 23 -5.97 -17.27 5.01
CA ALA A 23 -6.78 -18.47 4.93
C ALA A 23 -8.19 -18.20 4.38
N ASP A 24 -8.62 -16.92 4.31
CA ASP A 24 -9.86 -16.53 3.64
C ASP A 24 -9.65 -16.45 2.12
N PRO A 25 -10.32 -17.30 1.31
CA PRO A 25 -10.16 -17.30 -0.14
C PRO A 25 -10.54 -15.98 -0.82
N GLN A 26 -11.42 -15.18 -0.21
CA GLN A 26 -11.78 -13.87 -0.75
C GLN A 26 -10.62 -12.89 -0.64
N VAL A 27 -9.85 -12.95 0.46
CA VAL A 27 -8.68 -12.09 0.65
C VAL A 27 -7.62 -12.41 -0.40
N GLU A 28 -7.31 -13.69 -0.59
CA GLU A 28 -6.34 -14.11 -1.60
C GLU A 28 -6.79 -13.70 -3.02
N SER A 29 -8.05 -13.98 -3.37
CA SER A 29 -8.62 -13.62 -4.67
C SER A 29 -8.55 -12.12 -4.95
N VAL A 30 -8.89 -11.29 -3.95
CA VAL A 30 -8.81 -9.84 -4.07
C VAL A 30 -7.36 -9.37 -4.17
N ALA A 31 -6.44 -9.94 -3.39
CA ALA A 31 -5.02 -9.57 -3.45
C ALA A 31 -4.42 -9.86 -4.84
N GLN A 32 -4.74 -11.02 -5.44
CA GLN A 32 -4.36 -11.33 -6.81
C GLN A 32 -4.97 -10.34 -7.82
N ALA A 33 -6.24 -9.97 -7.65
CA ALA A 33 -6.91 -9.02 -8.53
C ALA A 33 -6.25 -7.62 -8.48
N VAL A 34 -5.93 -7.14 -7.28
CA VAL A 34 -5.20 -5.88 -7.07
C VAL A 34 -3.81 -5.96 -7.72
N ALA A 35 -3.06 -7.03 -7.48
CA ALA A 35 -1.74 -7.22 -8.07
C ALA A 35 -1.77 -7.26 -9.60
N ARG A 36 -2.77 -7.91 -10.21
CA ARG A 36 -2.97 -7.90 -11.68
C ARG A 36 -3.23 -6.50 -12.20
N ALA A 37 -4.07 -5.72 -11.50
CA ALA A 37 -4.35 -4.34 -11.89
C ALA A 37 -3.08 -3.48 -11.83
N PHE A 38 -2.27 -3.62 -10.78
CA PHE A 38 -1.02 -2.87 -10.66
C PHE A 38 0.04 -3.32 -11.65
N GLY A 39 0.20 -4.62 -11.89
CA GLY A 39 1.11 -5.13 -12.93
C GLY A 39 0.72 -4.64 -14.32
N ARG A 40 -0.58 -4.44 -14.60
CA ARG A 40 -1.05 -3.84 -15.85
C ARG A 40 -0.77 -2.32 -15.91
N ASP A 41 -1.09 -1.59 -14.85
CA ASP A 41 -1.05 -0.12 -14.84
C ASP A 41 0.37 0.42 -14.61
N TYR A 42 1.24 -0.34 -13.93
CA TYR A 42 2.58 0.03 -13.48
C TYR A 42 3.67 -0.97 -13.89
N GLY A 43 3.41 -1.91 -14.79
CA GLY A 43 4.27 -3.07 -15.09
C GLY A 43 5.72 -2.78 -15.53
N LEU A 44 6.07 -1.53 -15.86
CA LEU A 44 7.46 -1.11 -16.09
C LEU A 44 8.22 -0.75 -14.80
N THR A 45 7.51 -0.64 -13.68
CA THR A 45 8.02 -0.10 -12.41
C THR A 45 7.69 -0.96 -11.21
N LEU A 46 6.62 -1.77 -11.27
CA LEU A 46 6.18 -2.65 -10.21
C LEU A 46 5.72 -3.98 -10.83
N GLU A 47 6.38 -5.06 -10.46
CA GLU A 47 6.05 -6.40 -10.95
C GLU A 47 4.82 -6.97 -10.23
N TYR A 48 4.16 -7.94 -10.86
CA TYR A 48 2.98 -8.59 -10.28
C TYR A 48 3.30 -9.25 -8.93
N GLU A 49 4.43 -9.95 -8.82
CA GLU A 49 4.82 -10.67 -7.61
C GLU A 49 5.08 -9.70 -6.45
N ASP A 50 5.79 -8.60 -6.72
CA ASP A 50 6.02 -7.52 -5.74
C ASP A 50 4.69 -6.89 -5.30
N ALA A 51 3.81 -6.56 -6.26
CA ALA A 51 2.50 -5.99 -5.96
C ALA A 51 1.64 -6.94 -5.11
N TYR A 52 1.68 -8.24 -5.42
CA TYR A 52 0.96 -9.25 -4.67
C TYR A 52 1.48 -9.38 -3.25
N GLN A 53 2.81 -9.48 -3.09
CA GLN A 53 3.45 -9.60 -1.79
C GLN A 53 3.14 -8.40 -0.90
N GLU A 54 3.27 -7.18 -1.43
CA GLU A 54 2.95 -5.96 -0.68
C GLU A 54 1.47 -5.88 -0.31
N THR A 55 0.57 -6.29 -1.22
CA THR A 55 -0.87 -6.33 -0.93
C THR A 55 -1.19 -7.30 0.22
N VAL A 56 -0.56 -8.47 0.22
CA VAL A 56 -0.71 -9.48 1.27
C VAL A 56 -0.15 -8.99 2.61
N ILE A 57 0.99 -8.31 2.62
CA ILE A 57 1.57 -7.69 3.81
C ILE A 57 0.59 -6.65 4.38
N ILE A 58 0.06 -5.74 3.55
CA ILE A 58 -0.91 -4.73 3.96
C ILE A 58 -2.16 -5.37 4.59
N ALA A 59 -2.63 -6.47 4.03
CA ALA A 59 -3.77 -7.21 4.57
C ALA A 59 -3.46 -7.83 5.94
N ALA A 60 -2.29 -8.46 6.10
CA ALA A 60 -1.87 -9.09 7.35
C ALA A 60 -1.62 -8.06 8.48
N GLU A 61 -0.99 -6.93 8.18
CA GLU A 61 -0.80 -5.81 9.12
C GLU A 61 -2.12 -5.23 9.66
N ARG A 62 -3.23 -5.43 8.91
CA ARG A 62 -4.54 -4.86 9.21
C ARG A 62 -5.65 -5.92 9.20
N ALA A 63 -5.32 -7.15 9.57
CA ALA A 63 -6.22 -8.29 9.45
C ALA A 63 -7.60 -8.06 10.11
N ALA A 64 -7.63 -7.51 11.32
CA ALA A 64 -8.89 -7.22 12.03
C ALA A 64 -9.80 -6.29 11.20
N TYR A 65 -9.23 -5.29 10.55
CA TYR A 65 -9.98 -4.39 9.69
C TYR A 65 -10.40 -5.05 8.37
N VAL A 66 -9.54 -5.87 7.78
CA VAL A 66 -9.89 -6.64 6.58
C VAL A 66 -11.10 -7.54 6.84
N ARG A 67 -11.13 -8.24 8.00
CA ARG A 67 -12.27 -9.07 8.42
C ARG A 67 -13.53 -8.22 8.55
N GLN A 68 -13.46 -7.11 9.28
CA GLN A 68 -14.60 -6.19 9.44
C GLN A 68 -15.12 -5.71 8.07
N LEU A 69 -14.22 -5.34 7.17
CA LEU A 69 -14.58 -4.80 5.86
C LEU A 69 -15.24 -5.85 4.96
N LEU A 70 -14.79 -7.11 5.05
CA LEU A 70 -15.43 -8.23 4.39
C LEU A 70 -16.83 -8.49 4.96
N ASP A 71 -16.98 -8.47 6.28
CA ASP A 71 -18.27 -8.70 6.95
C ASP A 71 -19.31 -7.60 6.63
N GLU A 72 -18.87 -6.34 6.57
CA GLU A 72 -19.77 -5.18 6.40
C GLU A 72 -20.08 -4.83 4.94
N ALA A 73 -19.10 -4.97 4.04
CA ALA A 73 -19.18 -4.43 2.68
C ALA A 73 -18.71 -5.39 1.58
N GLY A 74 -18.06 -6.49 1.95
CA GLY A 74 -17.61 -7.54 1.04
C GLY A 74 -16.39 -7.18 0.17
N ALA A 75 -16.07 -8.09 -0.73
CA ALA A 75 -14.84 -8.09 -1.53
C ALA A 75 -14.63 -6.83 -2.41
N GLY A 76 -15.71 -6.17 -2.85
CA GLY A 76 -15.61 -4.98 -3.70
C GLY A 76 -15.00 -3.78 -2.97
N LEU A 77 -15.39 -3.57 -1.70
CA LEU A 77 -14.79 -2.51 -0.89
C LEU A 77 -13.35 -2.89 -0.51
N LEU A 78 -13.09 -4.18 -0.24
CA LEU A 78 -11.74 -4.67 0.06
C LEU A 78 -10.78 -4.40 -1.10
N HIS A 79 -11.20 -4.69 -2.32
CA HIS A 79 -10.42 -4.41 -3.52
C HIS A 79 -10.07 -2.92 -3.62
N ARG A 80 -11.06 -2.03 -3.46
CA ARG A 80 -10.84 -0.59 -3.50
C ARG A 80 -9.88 -0.13 -2.41
N TRP A 81 -10.06 -0.62 -1.18
CA TRP A 81 -9.25 -0.23 -0.04
C TRP A 81 -7.79 -0.71 -0.18
N LEU A 82 -7.57 -1.98 -0.54
CA LEU A 82 -6.22 -2.52 -0.79
C LEU A 82 -5.53 -1.79 -1.94
N SER A 83 -6.25 -1.50 -3.03
CA SER A 83 -5.70 -0.73 -4.16
C SER A 83 -5.21 0.65 -3.72
N GLN A 84 -5.98 1.35 -2.88
CA GLN A 84 -5.59 2.66 -2.38
C GLN A 84 -4.35 2.56 -1.48
N ARG A 85 -4.30 1.59 -0.56
CA ARG A 85 -3.17 1.40 0.35
C ARG A 85 -1.88 1.03 -0.38
N LEU A 86 -1.96 0.13 -1.35
CA LEU A 86 -0.80 -0.23 -2.17
C LEU A 86 -0.30 0.98 -2.96
N ARG A 87 -1.22 1.77 -3.55
CA ARG A 87 -0.86 3.01 -4.25
C ARG A 87 -0.17 4.01 -3.32
N ASP A 88 -0.71 4.24 -2.14
CA ASP A 88 -0.16 5.22 -1.19
C ASP A 88 1.24 4.81 -0.72
N ARG A 89 1.43 3.52 -0.40
CA ARG A 89 2.74 2.97 -0.04
C ARG A 89 3.74 3.10 -1.19
N TRP A 90 3.35 2.68 -2.40
CA TRP A 90 4.20 2.76 -3.57
C TRP A 90 4.58 4.19 -3.95
N LEU A 91 3.61 5.13 -3.95
CA LEU A 91 3.89 6.54 -4.21
C LEU A 91 4.80 7.14 -3.14
N THR A 92 4.65 6.72 -1.89
CA THR A 92 5.53 7.15 -0.79
C THR A 92 6.95 6.65 -1.02
N GLU A 93 7.14 5.35 -1.30
CA GLU A 93 8.44 4.78 -1.61
C GLU A 93 9.07 5.35 -2.88
N ALA A 94 8.28 5.60 -3.93
CA ALA A 94 8.74 6.26 -5.15
C ALA A 94 9.21 7.69 -4.88
N LYS A 95 8.48 8.46 -4.05
CA LYS A 95 8.90 9.80 -3.61
C LYS A 95 10.20 9.75 -2.79
N HIS A 96 10.32 8.79 -1.87
CA HIS A 96 11.56 8.62 -1.11
C HIS A 96 12.74 8.29 -2.03
N ARG A 97 12.58 7.35 -2.97
CA ARG A 97 13.59 7.03 -3.99
C ARG A 97 13.99 8.23 -4.83
N ALA A 98 13.03 9.03 -5.29
CA ALA A 98 13.29 10.25 -6.06
C ALA A 98 14.05 11.32 -5.26
N GLY A 99 13.92 11.33 -3.93
CA GLY A 99 14.65 12.24 -3.05
C GLY A 99 16.14 11.92 -2.88
N HIS A 100 16.59 10.72 -3.29
CA HIS A 100 18.01 10.39 -3.29
C HIS A 100 18.71 11.02 -4.50
N THR A 101 19.10 12.29 -4.37
CA THR A 101 20.06 12.91 -5.28
C THR A 101 21.41 12.21 -5.16
N SER A 102 22.10 12.01 -6.29
CA SER A 102 23.48 11.52 -6.28
C SER A 102 24.36 12.43 -5.41
N TYR A 103 25.38 11.86 -4.78
CA TYR A 103 26.34 12.62 -3.95
C TYR A 103 26.91 13.83 -4.72
N GLU A 104 27.17 13.67 -6.02
CA GLU A 104 27.64 14.75 -6.89
C GLU A 104 26.58 15.84 -7.09
N ALA A 105 25.31 15.48 -7.31
CA ALA A 105 24.23 16.45 -7.43
C ALA A 105 24.00 17.23 -6.11
N ALA A 106 24.13 16.55 -4.96
CA ALA A 106 24.05 17.19 -3.65
C ALA A 106 25.22 18.16 -3.40
N ARG A 107 26.47 17.76 -3.72
CA ARG A 107 27.65 18.64 -3.64
C ARG A 107 27.49 19.87 -4.52
N HIS A 108 27.10 19.68 -5.78
CA HIS A 108 27.00 20.77 -6.75
C HIS A 108 25.90 21.79 -6.38
N SER A 109 24.86 21.33 -5.69
CA SER A 109 23.79 22.19 -5.14
C SER A 109 24.26 22.99 -3.92
N ALA A 110 25.05 22.36 -3.04
CA ALA A 110 25.64 23.03 -1.87
C ALA A 110 26.65 24.10 -2.27
N GLU A 111 27.48 23.84 -3.28
CA GLU A 111 28.46 24.81 -3.82
C GLU A 111 27.79 26.04 -4.45
N ARG A 112 26.58 25.90 -5.01
CA ARG A 112 25.82 27.04 -5.58
C ARG A 112 25.08 27.89 -4.55
N THR A 113 24.78 27.33 -3.37
CA THR A 113 24.02 28.04 -2.33
C THR A 113 24.93 28.83 -1.36
N CYS A 114 26.23 28.57 -1.39
CA CYS A 114 27.25 29.24 -0.56
C CYS A 114 27.90 30.48 -1.21
N LEU A 115 27.33 31.01 -2.29
CA LEU A 115 27.68 32.29 -2.92
C LEU A 115 26.51 33.27 -2.75
#